data_AF-A0A2X1PKK1-F1
#
_entry.id   AF-A0A2X1PKK1-F1
#
_cell.length_a   1.000
_cell.length_b   1.000
_cell.length_c   1.000
_cell.angle_alpha   90.00
_cell.angle_beta   90.00
_cell.angle_gamma   90.00
#
_symmetry.space_group_name_H-M   'P 1'
#
loop_
_entity.id
_entity.type
_entity.pdbx_description
1 polymer ?
#
loop_
_entity_poly.entity_id
_entity_poly.type
_entity_poly.pdbx_seq_one_letter_code
_entity_poly.pdbx_strand_id
1 'polypeptide(L)'
;MFQEKSIFAQHLNRLLEQEIEFLGFSQYSTKLLADELGKYNFAESGTLILCQYNFLATDYLFIALLDSRHSMLVDEHLDIRRTEYLDITQFDIAARINLTDLQVNANSNRYLTFIKGRVGRKISDFFMDFLGAEEGLNPQVQNQCLLQAVSDYCDQGELNKEQTQAVKKQVFEYCKGQLSNGNNIELRELSDSLPTLNEQPFVAFTEEQNYGLEESIPPVRSALKSLTKFSGSGKGVTLSFDAELLNTRIQWDPMTDTLTIKGLPPNLKDQLQKALKSEN
;
A
#
# COMPACT_ATOMS: atom_id res chain seq x y z
N MET A 1 -0.52 12.31 -8.02
CA MET A 1 -0.39 13.79 -8.14
C MET A 1 -1.33 14.30 -9.21
N PHE A 2 -1.76 15.56 -9.14
CA PHE A 2 -2.54 16.18 -10.21
C PHE A 2 -1.67 16.44 -11.44
N GLN A 3 -2.22 16.17 -12.62
CA GLN A 3 -1.63 16.56 -13.90
C GLN A 3 -1.76 18.08 -14.07
N GLU A 4 -0.82 18.71 -14.77
CA GLU A 4 -0.81 20.16 -15.01
C GLU A 4 -2.12 20.70 -15.62
N LYS A 5 -2.81 19.88 -16.43
CA LYS A 5 -4.06 20.22 -17.11
C LYS A 5 -5.32 19.80 -16.35
N SER A 6 -5.19 19.36 -15.10
CA SER A 6 -6.35 18.94 -14.30
C SER A 6 -7.31 20.10 -14.06
N ILE A 7 -8.49 20.00 -14.67
CA ILE A 7 -9.59 20.97 -14.48
C ILE A 7 -10.08 20.90 -13.03
N PHE A 8 -10.15 19.70 -12.46
CA PHE A 8 -10.49 19.51 -11.05
C PHE A 8 -9.51 20.27 -10.13
N ALA A 9 -8.20 20.12 -10.34
CA ALA A 9 -7.18 20.79 -9.54
C ALA A 9 -7.24 22.31 -9.67
N GLN A 10 -7.51 22.83 -10.88
CA GLN A 10 -7.72 24.27 -11.09
C GLN A 10 -8.89 24.78 -10.25
N HIS A 11 -10.03 24.08 -10.23
CA HIS A 11 -11.16 24.47 -9.39
C HIS A 11 -10.92 24.27 -7.89
N LEU A 12 -10.14 23.26 -7.51
CA LEU A 12 -9.71 23.07 -6.13
C LEU A 12 -8.82 24.23 -5.67
N ASN A 13 -7.89 24.69 -6.50
CA ASN A 13 -7.04 25.85 -6.18
C ASN A 13 -7.89 27.12 -5.97
N ARG A 14 -8.90 27.35 -6.81
CA ARG A 14 -9.84 28.47 -6.64
C ARG A 14 -10.63 28.39 -5.33
N LEU A 15 -10.99 27.17 -4.88
CA LEU A 15 -11.59 26.96 -3.56
C LEU A 15 -10.58 27.30 -2.44
N LEU A 16 -9.32 26.84 -2.56
CA LEU A 16 -8.27 27.09 -1.57
C LEU A 16 -7.87 28.57 -1.49
N GLU A 17 -7.97 29.31 -2.60
CA GLU A 17 -7.77 30.76 -2.70
C GLU A 17 -9.02 31.56 -2.31
N GLN A 18 -10.10 30.90 -1.88
CA GLN A 18 -11.37 31.50 -1.47
C GLN A 18 -12.09 32.29 -2.59
N GLU A 19 -11.80 31.98 -3.86
CA GLU A 19 -12.52 32.57 -5.00
C GLU A 19 -13.93 31.97 -5.19
N ILE A 20 -14.12 30.72 -4.73
CA ILE A 20 -15.39 30.00 -4.80
C ILE A 20 -15.69 29.31 -3.47
N GLU A 21 -16.97 29.21 -3.15
CA GLU A 21 -17.46 28.48 -1.97
C GLU A 21 -17.45 26.95 -2.20
N PHE A 22 -17.35 26.18 -1.12
CA PHE A 22 -17.34 24.71 -1.17
C PHE A 22 -18.55 24.11 -1.90
N LEU A 23 -19.74 24.71 -1.74
CA LEU A 23 -20.93 24.26 -2.45
C LEU A 23 -20.82 24.44 -3.97
N GLY A 24 -20.24 25.56 -4.43
CA GLY A 24 -20.01 25.79 -5.85
C GLY A 24 -18.96 24.84 -6.43
N PHE A 25 -17.88 24.63 -5.68
CA PHE A 25 -16.85 23.65 -6.01
C PHE A 25 -17.41 22.22 -6.10
N SER A 26 -18.26 21.80 -5.15
CA SER A 26 -18.80 20.45 -5.11
C SER A 26 -19.80 20.18 -6.22
N GLN A 27 -20.65 21.15 -6.57
CA GLN A 27 -21.54 21.07 -7.72
C GLN A 27 -20.76 20.95 -9.04
N TYR A 28 -19.71 21.76 -9.20
CA TYR A 28 -18.87 21.72 -10.40
C TYR A 28 -18.11 20.38 -10.51
N SER A 29 -17.51 19.93 -9.41
CA SER A 29 -16.83 18.63 -9.34
C SER A 29 -17.77 17.46 -9.65
N THR A 30 -19.02 17.53 -9.19
CA THR A 30 -20.06 16.54 -9.50
C THR A 30 -20.35 16.50 -10.99
N LYS A 31 -20.40 17.67 -11.66
CA LYS A 31 -20.60 17.74 -13.11
C LYS A 31 -19.42 17.13 -13.87
N LEU A 32 -18.18 17.45 -13.48
CA LEU A 32 -16.99 16.82 -14.07
C LEU A 32 -17.03 15.30 -13.94
N LEU A 33 -17.38 14.79 -12.76
CA LEU A 33 -17.52 13.35 -12.53
C LEU A 33 -18.61 12.74 -13.40
N ALA A 34 -19.77 13.40 -13.52
CA ALA A 34 -20.88 12.91 -14.36
C ALA A 34 -20.49 12.86 -15.85
N ASP A 35 -19.79 13.88 -16.34
CA ASP A 35 -19.27 13.91 -17.71
C ASP A 35 -18.24 12.79 -17.95
N GLU A 36 -17.39 12.51 -16.96
CA GLU A 36 -16.42 11.40 -17.05
C GLU A 36 -17.11 10.04 -17.01
N LEU A 37 -18.03 9.82 -16.05
CA LEU A 37 -18.82 8.59 -15.93
C LEU A 37 -19.59 8.26 -17.21
N GLY A 38 -20.10 9.27 -17.91
CA GLY A 38 -20.81 9.11 -19.19
C GLY A 38 -19.97 8.49 -20.32
N LYS A 39 -18.64 8.46 -20.19
CA LYS A 39 -17.72 7.80 -21.16
C LYS A 39 -17.60 6.29 -20.93
N TYR A 40 -18.03 5.79 -19.78
CA TYR A 40 -17.90 4.40 -19.38
C TYR A 40 -19.28 3.75 -19.26
N ASN A 41 -19.36 2.45 -19.55
CA ASN A 41 -20.59 1.68 -19.32
C ASN A 41 -20.68 1.29 -17.84
N PHE A 42 -21.08 2.23 -16.98
CA PHE A 42 -21.43 1.94 -15.59
C PHE A 42 -22.81 1.33 -15.49
N ALA A 43 -22.92 0.18 -14.83
CA ALA A 43 -24.18 -0.52 -14.60
C ALA A 43 -24.80 -0.25 -13.22
N GLU A 44 -24.06 0.44 -12.33
CA GLU A 44 -24.40 0.56 -10.91
C GLU A 44 -24.59 2.02 -10.49
N SER A 45 -25.57 2.24 -9.59
CA SER A 45 -25.87 3.53 -8.98
C SER A 45 -25.15 3.69 -7.65
N GLY A 46 -24.56 4.85 -7.40
CA GLY A 46 -23.87 5.17 -6.14
C GLY A 46 -24.21 6.56 -5.62
N THR A 47 -23.81 6.81 -4.37
CA THR A 47 -23.89 8.12 -3.72
C THR A 47 -22.51 8.75 -3.72
N LEU A 48 -22.38 9.91 -4.39
CA LEU A 48 -21.17 10.70 -4.36
C LEU A 48 -21.07 11.47 -3.03
N ILE A 49 -19.95 11.31 -2.34
CA ILE A 49 -19.59 12.09 -1.15
C ILE A 49 -18.43 13.00 -1.51
N LEU A 50 -18.62 14.30 -1.33
CA LEU A 50 -17.54 15.28 -1.24
C LEU A 50 -17.57 15.87 0.17
N CYS A 51 -16.50 15.69 0.93
CA CYS A 51 -16.42 16.11 2.32
C CYS A 51 -15.09 16.82 2.58
N GLN A 52 -15.15 18.10 2.92
CA GLN A 52 -14.02 18.82 3.49
C GLN A 52 -14.06 18.69 5.01
N TYR A 53 -12.96 18.29 5.62
CA TYR A 53 -12.88 18.10 7.06
C TYR A 53 -11.47 18.38 7.60
N ASN A 54 -11.40 18.72 8.88
CA ASN A 54 -10.14 18.89 9.60
C ASN A 54 -9.86 17.68 10.48
N PHE A 55 -8.63 17.19 10.47
CA PHE A 55 -8.18 16.12 11.35
C PHE A 55 -6.74 16.39 11.80
N LEU A 56 -6.52 16.48 13.12
CA LEU A 56 -5.21 16.79 13.72
C LEU A 56 -4.55 18.04 13.11
N ALA A 57 -5.31 19.14 12.99
CA ALA A 57 -4.88 20.40 12.39
C ALA A 57 -4.44 20.31 10.92
N THR A 58 -4.84 19.24 10.22
CA THR A 58 -4.65 19.08 8.77
C THR A 58 -6.00 19.10 8.09
N ASP A 59 -6.11 19.88 7.02
CA ASP A 59 -7.32 19.97 6.21
C ASP A 59 -7.29 18.93 5.10
N TYR A 60 -8.41 18.23 4.93
CA TYR A 60 -8.56 17.18 3.94
C TYR A 60 -9.81 17.41 3.08
N LEU A 61 -9.73 16.97 1.83
CA LEU A 61 -10.87 16.73 0.97
C LEU A 61 -11.00 15.23 0.74
N PHE A 62 -12.11 14.64 1.17
CA PHE A 62 -12.48 13.26 0.90
C PHE A 62 -13.52 13.21 -0.20
N ILE A 63 -13.31 12.34 -1.18
CA ILE A 63 -14.17 12.14 -2.33
C ILE A 63 -14.39 10.63 -2.48
N ALA A 64 -15.63 10.18 -2.44
CA ALA A 64 -15.94 8.77 -2.60
C ALA A 64 -17.24 8.55 -3.36
N LEU A 65 -17.32 7.45 -4.09
CA LEU A 65 -18.56 6.96 -4.67
C LEU A 65 -18.95 5.69 -3.90
N LEU A 66 -20.01 5.78 -3.10
CA LEU A 66 -20.46 4.70 -2.23
C LEU A 66 -21.66 3.97 -2.82
N ASP A 67 -21.62 2.64 -2.76
CA ASP A 67 -22.79 1.83 -3.09
C ASP A 67 -23.88 1.98 -2.03
N SER A 68 -25.14 2.01 -2.48
CA SER A 68 -26.27 1.75 -1.60
C SER A 68 -26.41 0.23 -1.41
N ARG A 69 -26.26 -0.25 -0.18
CA ARG A 69 -26.48 -1.66 0.16
C ARG A 69 -27.90 -1.83 0.68
N HIS A 70 -28.55 -2.91 0.24
CA HIS A 70 -29.87 -3.29 0.74
C HIS A 70 -29.74 -4.25 1.92
N SER A 71 -30.54 -4.04 2.95
CA SER A 71 -30.66 -4.97 4.07
C SER A 71 -32.12 -5.09 4.51
N MET A 72 -32.34 -5.95 5.51
CA MET A 72 -33.62 -6.14 6.17
C MET A 72 -33.53 -5.52 7.57
N LEU A 73 -34.50 -4.67 7.90
CA LEU A 73 -34.68 -4.07 9.21
C LEU A 73 -35.90 -4.73 9.86
N VAL A 74 -35.74 -5.19 11.10
CA VAL A 74 -36.87 -5.51 11.97
C VAL A 74 -37.16 -4.25 12.77
N ASP A 75 -38.36 -3.69 12.60
CA ASP A 75 -38.73 -2.45 13.29
C ASP A 75 -39.26 -2.70 14.71
N GLU A 76 -39.67 -1.62 15.40
CA GLU A 76 -40.19 -1.67 16.77
C GLU A 76 -41.48 -2.48 16.92
N HIS A 77 -42.20 -2.73 15.82
CA HIS A 77 -43.41 -3.55 15.76
C HIS A 77 -43.14 -5.00 15.38
N LEU A 78 -41.87 -5.39 15.25
CA LEU A 78 -41.41 -6.69 14.75
C LEU A 78 -41.77 -6.93 13.28
N ASP A 79 -42.05 -5.88 12.52
CA ASP A 79 -42.28 -5.98 11.09
C ASP A 79 -40.95 -5.97 10.33
N ILE A 80 -40.88 -6.81 9.29
CA ILE A 80 -39.70 -6.89 8.42
C ILE A 80 -39.84 -5.88 7.29
N ARG A 81 -38.93 -4.90 7.25
CA ARG A 81 -38.85 -3.88 6.20
C ARG A 81 -37.55 -3.98 5.43
N ARG A 82 -37.58 -3.57 4.16
CA ARG A 82 -36.35 -3.32 3.40
C ARG A 82 -35.77 -1.99 3.84
N THR A 83 -34.46 -1.95 4.05
CA THR A 83 -33.72 -0.72 4.32
C THR A 83 -32.54 -0.59 3.36
N GLU A 84 -32.10 0.64 3.17
CA GLU A 84 -30.93 1.00 2.38
C GLU A 84 -29.96 1.76 3.26
N TYR A 85 -28.68 1.45 3.13
CA TYR A 85 -27.63 2.12 3.89
C TYR A 85 -26.37 2.25 3.03
N LEU A 86 -25.57 3.27 3.33
CA LEU A 86 -24.26 3.44 2.74
C LEU A 86 -23.25 2.57 3.49
N ASP A 87 -22.57 1.67 2.78
CA ASP A 87 -21.48 0.92 3.37
C ASP A 87 -20.21 1.77 3.39
N ILE A 88 -20.01 2.47 4.50
CA ILE A 88 -18.82 3.29 4.76
C ILE A 88 -17.61 2.46 5.22
N THR A 89 -17.73 1.13 5.31
CA THR A 89 -16.61 0.25 5.70
C THR A 89 -15.92 -0.36 4.49
N GLN A 90 -16.62 -0.43 3.36
CA GLN A 90 -16.09 -0.90 2.08
C GLN A 90 -16.20 0.20 1.02
N PHE A 91 -15.06 0.81 0.71
CA PHE A 91 -14.93 1.77 -0.37
C PHE A 91 -14.32 1.08 -1.59
N ASP A 92 -15.04 1.01 -2.70
CA ASP A 92 -14.47 0.57 -3.97
C ASP A 92 -13.76 1.72 -4.70
N ILE A 93 -14.23 2.95 -4.49
CA ILE A 93 -13.68 4.16 -5.14
C ILE A 93 -13.68 5.30 -4.13
N ALA A 94 -12.48 5.70 -3.70
CA ALA A 94 -12.31 6.86 -2.84
C ALA A 94 -10.94 7.50 -3.04
N ALA A 95 -10.88 8.83 -3.01
CA ALA A 95 -9.65 9.60 -2.87
C ALA A 95 -9.72 10.49 -1.63
N ARG A 96 -8.55 10.71 -1.05
CA ARG A 96 -8.32 11.71 -0.02
C ARG A 96 -7.18 12.60 -0.44
N ILE A 97 -7.42 13.91 -0.40
CA ILE A 97 -6.46 14.95 -0.71
C ILE A 97 -6.12 15.66 0.59
N ASN A 98 -4.83 15.71 0.96
CA ASN A 98 -4.31 16.53 2.04
C ASN A 98 -4.15 17.96 1.50
N LEU A 99 -5.09 18.83 1.85
CA LEU A 99 -5.13 20.21 1.38
C LEU A 99 -3.99 21.04 1.97
N THR A 100 -3.63 20.78 3.22
CA THR A 100 -2.50 21.46 3.88
C THR A 100 -1.18 21.12 3.20
N ASP A 101 -0.91 19.84 2.90
CA ASP A 101 0.32 19.43 2.17
C ASP A 101 0.32 19.98 0.74
N LEU A 102 -0.84 19.97 0.06
CA LEU A 102 -0.97 20.56 -1.27
C LEU A 102 -0.63 22.05 -1.29
N GLN A 103 -1.07 22.81 -0.27
CA GLN A 103 -0.77 24.25 -0.16
C GLN A 103 0.68 24.54 0.21
N VAL A 104 1.27 23.73 1.10
CA VAL A 104 2.66 23.93 1.56
C VAL A 104 3.67 23.44 0.53
N ASN A 105 3.38 22.32 -0.14
CA ASN A 105 4.26 21.68 -1.10
C ASN A 105 3.46 21.10 -2.28
N ALA A 106 3.09 21.95 -3.23
CA ALA A 106 2.33 21.55 -4.42
C ALA A 106 3.07 20.51 -5.32
N ASN A 107 4.40 20.41 -5.19
CA ASN A 107 5.22 19.43 -5.92
C ASN A 107 5.30 18.07 -5.20
N SER A 108 4.74 17.93 -4.00
CA SER A 108 4.66 16.67 -3.27
C SER A 108 3.90 15.63 -4.10
N ASN A 109 4.41 14.40 -4.17
CA ASN A 109 3.68 13.27 -4.75
C ASN A 109 2.83 12.51 -3.72
N ARG A 110 2.60 13.09 -2.52
CA ARG A 110 1.99 12.43 -1.35
C ARG A 110 0.64 12.98 -0.93
N TYR A 111 0.28 14.18 -1.38
CA TYR A 111 -0.97 14.81 -0.94
C TYR A 111 -2.22 14.07 -1.41
N LEU A 112 -2.16 13.28 -2.49
CA LEU A 112 -3.30 12.55 -3.05
C LEU A 112 -3.15 11.05 -2.80
N THR A 113 -4.08 10.48 -2.04
CA THR A 113 -4.19 9.04 -1.80
C THR A 113 -5.49 8.51 -2.39
N PHE A 114 -5.46 7.32 -2.98
CA PHE A 114 -6.63 6.70 -3.60
C PHE A 114 -6.72 5.20 -3.29
N ILE A 115 -7.94 4.68 -3.13
CA ILE A 115 -8.22 3.25 -2.96
C ILE A 115 -8.52 2.62 -4.30
N LYS A 116 -7.64 1.72 -4.76
CA LYS A 116 -7.92 0.78 -5.85
C LYS A 116 -8.85 -0.32 -5.33
N GLY A 117 -10.17 -0.17 -5.51
CA GLY A 117 -11.16 -1.19 -5.19
C GLY A 117 -10.90 -2.53 -5.86
N ARG A 118 -11.60 -3.58 -5.40
CA ARG A 118 -11.43 -4.95 -5.94
C ARG A 118 -12.08 -5.13 -7.32
N VAL A 119 -12.95 -4.21 -7.71
CA VAL A 119 -13.78 -4.29 -8.91
C VAL A 119 -13.02 -3.80 -10.15
N GLY A 120 -11.95 -4.51 -10.55
CA GLY A 120 -11.29 -4.35 -11.85
C GLY A 120 -10.56 -3.02 -12.11
N ARG A 121 -9.44 -3.08 -12.86
CA ARG A 121 -8.62 -1.88 -13.18
C ARG A 121 -9.42 -0.73 -13.82
N LYS A 122 -10.39 -1.04 -14.68
CA LYS A 122 -11.16 -0.05 -15.45
C LYS A 122 -11.97 0.93 -14.59
N ILE A 123 -12.41 0.51 -13.40
CA ILE A 123 -13.18 1.36 -12.48
C ILE A 123 -12.26 2.29 -11.67
N SER A 124 -11.00 1.93 -11.49
CA SER A 124 -10.02 2.83 -10.86
C SER A 124 -9.59 3.96 -11.82
N ASP A 125 -9.51 3.67 -13.12
CA ASP A 125 -8.91 4.58 -14.09
C ASP A 125 -9.79 5.82 -14.32
N PHE A 126 -11.12 5.67 -14.46
CA PHE A 126 -12.01 6.82 -14.68
C PHE A 126 -11.97 7.83 -13.53
N PHE A 127 -11.76 7.38 -12.30
CA PHE A 127 -11.75 8.26 -11.14
C PHE A 127 -10.48 9.12 -11.11
N MET A 128 -9.36 8.55 -11.56
CA MET A 128 -8.13 9.29 -11.80
C MET A 128 -8.27 10.25 -12.98
N ASP A 129 -8.95 9.84 -14.06
CA ASP A 129 -9.25 10.71 -15.21
C ASP A 129 -10.14 11.90 -14.80
N PHE A 130 -11.18 11.67 -13.98
CA PHE A 130 -12.03 12.71 -13.39
C PHE A 130 -11.21 13.73 -12.57
N LEU A 131 -10.33 13.24 -11.71
CA LEU A 131 -9.44 14.09 -10.91
C LEU A 131 -8.35 14.75 -11.77
N GLY A 132 -8.13 14.29 -13.00
CA GLY A 132 -6.94 14.61 -13.78
C GLY A 132 -5.68 14.29 -12.98
N ALA A 133 -5.63 13.14 -12.33
CA ALA A 133 -4.56 12.75 -11.43
C ALA A 133 -3.89 11.45 -11.88
N GLU A 134 -2.67 11.25 -11.43
CA GLU A 134 -1.92 10.03 -11.60
C GLU A 134 -1.47 9.47 -10.24
N GLU A 135 -1.05 8.21 -10.21
CA GLU A 135 -0.59 7.59 -8.98
C GLU A 135 0.63 8.34 -8.44
N GLY A 136 0.56 8.76 -7.18
CA GLY A 136 1.67 9.39 -6.49
C GLY A 136 2.62 8.35 -5.91
N LEU A 137 3.15 8.65 -4.73
CA LEU A 137 3.98 7.70 -4.00
C LEU A 137 3.20 6.41 -3.67
N ASN A 138 3.72 5.26 -4.09
CA ASN A 138 3.22 3.96 -3.66
C ASN A 138 4.16 3.33 -2.63
N PRO A 139 3.81 3.35 -1.32
CA PRO A 139 4.69 2.82 -0.26
C PRO A 139 5.05 1.35 -0.45
N GLN A 140 4.12 0.54 -0.95
CA GLN A 140 4.35 -0.89 -1.16
C GLN A 140 5.42 -1.13 -2.23
N VAL A 141 5.35 -0.40 -3.34
CA VAL A 141 6.35 -0.46 -4.42
C VAL A 141 7.69 0.09 -3.95
N GLN A 142 7.71 1.23 -3.27
CA GLN A 142 8.94 1.83 -2.74
C GLN A 142 9.66 0.91 -1.74
N ASN A 143 8.93 0.26 -0.84
CA ASN A 143 9.52 -0.73 0.06
C ASN A 143 10.07 -1.91 -0.75
N GLN A 144 9.35 -2.44 -1.75
CA GLN A 144 9.86 -3.52 -2.60
C GLN A 144 11.14 -3.14 -3.35
N CYS A 145 11.17 -1.96 -3.97
CA CYS A 145 12.36 -1.42 -4.64
C CYS A 145 13.53 -1.26 -3.66
N LEU A 146 13.27 -0.77 -2.44
CA LEU A 146 14.29 -0.63 -1.41
C LEU A 146 14.88 -2.00 -1.04
N LEU A 147 14.03 -3.01 -0.85
CA LEU A 147 14.50 -4.36 -0.50
C LEU A 147 15.30 -5.01 -1.64
N GLN A 148 14.90 -4.75 -2.88
CA GLN A 148 15.62 -5.20 -4.06
C GLN A 148 16.99 -4.52 -4.13
N ALA A 149 17.05 -3.20 -3.99
CA ALA A 149 18.29 -2.43 -3.98
C ALA A 149 19.25 -2.91 -2.88
N VAL A 150 18.76 -3.25 -1.68
CA VAL A 150 19.59 -3.83 -0.62
C VAL A 150 20.17 -5.18 -1.02
N SER A 151 19.41 -6.02 -1.73
CA SER A 151 19.92 -7.30 -2.22
C SER A 151 21.00 -7.07 -3.28
N ASP A 152 20.73 -6.22 -4.25
CA ASP A 152 21.66 -5.93 -5.35
C ASP A 152 22.94 -5.24 -4.85
N TYR A 153 22.83 -4.41 -3.82
CA TYR A 153 23.98 -3.81 -3.14
C TYR A 153 24.87 -4.87 -2.45
N CYS A 154 24.26 -5.86 -1.80
CA CYS A 154 25.01 -6.99 -1.22
C CYS A 154 25.70 -7.83 -2.30
N ASP A 155 25.01 -8.05 -3.42
CA ASP A 155 25.53 -8.83 -4.55
C ASP A 155 26.67 -8.09 -5.25
N GLN A 156 26.56 -6.77 -5.44
CA GLN A 156 27.65 -5.92 -5.96
C GLN A 156 28.87 -5.96 -5.05
N GLY A 157 28.66 -5.90 -3.73
CA GLY A 157 29.72 -6.02 -2.72
C GLY A 157 30.33 -7.41 -2.58
N GLU A 158 29.93 -8.37 -3.41
CA GLU A 158 30.37 -9.77 -3.39
C GLU A 158 30.26 -10.43 -1.99
N LEU A 159 29.25 -10.03 -1.22
CA LEU A 159 29.06 -10.53 0.14
C LEU A 159 28.70 -12.02 0.12
N ASN A 160 29.24 -12.77 1.08
CA ASN A 160 28.79 -14.14 1.29
C ASN A 160 27.38 -14.18 1.93
N LYS A 161 26.81 -15.38 2.06
CA LYS A 161 25.44 -15.56 2.61
C LYS A 161 25.27 -15.01 4.02
N GLU A 162 26.26 -15.20 4.88
CA GLU A 162 26.21 -14.77 6.29
C GLU A 162 26.28 -13.24 6.39
N GLN A 163 27.16 -12.62 5.60
CA GLN A 163 27.30 -11.16 5.54
C GLN A 163 26.05 -10.50 4.93
N THR A 164 25.53 -11.06 3.83
CA THR A 164 24.27 -10.59 3.21
C THR A 164 23.11 -10.64 4.21
N GLN A 165 23.04 -11.72 4.99
CA GLN A 165 22.02 -11.87 6.02
C GLN A 165 22.18 -10.85 7.15
N ALA A 166 23.42 -10.55 7.57
CA ALA A 166 23.68 -9.51 8.56
C ALA A 166 23.22 -8.12 8.07
N VAL A 167 23.52 -7.76 6.82
CA VAL A 167 23.08 -6.51 6.21
C VAL A 167 21.55 -6.45 6.13
N LYS A 168 20.88 -7.49 5.59
CA LYS A 168 19.41 -7.55 5.50
C LYS A 168 18.74 -7.45 6.87
N LYS A 169 19.33 -8.05 7.91
CA LYS A 169 18.86 -7.95 9.30
C LYS A 169 19.02 -6.53 9.85
N GLN A 170 20.12 -5.86 9.55
CA GLN A 170 20.34 -4.48 9.95
C GLN A 170 19.32 -3.53 9.32
N VAL A 171 19.10 -3.64 8.00
CA VAL A 171 18.04 -2.90 7.29
C VAL A 171 16.68 -3.16 7.93
N PHE A 172 16.38 -4.43 8.23
CA PHE A 172 15.11 -4.81 8.84
C PHE A 172 14.92 -4.15 10.23
N GLU A 173 15.92 -4.18 11.10
CA GLU A 173 15.81 -3.56 12.43
C GLU A 173 15.70 -2.03 12.35
N TYR A 174 16.41 -1.36 11.43
CA TYR A 174 16.21 0.07 11.17
C TYR A 174 14.77 0.36 10.75
N CYS A 175 14.28 -0.31 9.71
CA CYS A 175 12.93 -0.08 9.17
C CYS A 175 11.83 -0.39 10.20
N LYS A 176 12.04 -1.43 11.02
CA LYS A 176 11.15 -1.81 12.12
C LYS A 176 11.16 -0.77 13.25
N GLY A 177 12.31 -0.17 13.53
CA GLY A 177 12.44 0.98 14.44
C GLY A 177 11.62 2.17 13.96
N GLN A 178 11.80 2.58 12.71
CA GLN A 178 11.04 3.67 12.09
C GLN A 178 9.53 3.39 12.12
N LEU A 179 9.12 2.17 11.73
CA LEU A 179 7.72 1.75 11.77
C LEU A 179 7.12 1.79 13.18
N SER A 180 7.89 1.43 14.21
CA SER A 180 7.41 1.42 15.61
C SER A 180 7.25 2.83 16.16
N ASN A 181 8.08 3.78 15.68
CA ASN A 181 8.03 5.19 16.06
C ASN A 181 7.05 6.01 15.22
N GLY A 182 6.46 5.42 14.17
CA GLY A 182 5.59 6.14 13.23
C GLY A 182 6.34 7.06 12.28
N ASN A 183 7.65 6.84 12.10
CA ASN A 183 8.53 7.63 11.23
C ASN A 183 8.69 6.98 9.85
N ASN A 184 9.10 7.78 8.87
CA ASN A 184 9.51 7.28 7.56
C ASN A 184 10.93 6.70 7.61
N ILE A 185 11.26 5.87 6.63
CA ILE A 185 12.61 5.37 6.36
C ILE A 185 13.36 6.49 5.62
N GLU A 186 14.38 7.07 6.24
CA GLU A 186 15.21 8.09 5.60
C GLU A 186 16.40 7.41 4.89
N LEU A 187 16.49 7.53 3.57
CA LEU A 187 17.42 6.76 2.74
C LEU A 187 18.89 7.04 3.10
N ARG A 188 19.19 8.30 3.45
CA ARG A 188 20.53 8.71 3.89
C ARG A 188 20.89 8.11 5.25
N GLU A 189 20.00 8.20 6.24
CA GLU A 189 20.23 7.60 7.56
C GLU A 189 20.37 6.08 7.48
N LEU A 190 19.56 5.43 6.65
CA LEU A 190 19.68 4.00 6.39
C LEU A 190 21.05 3.70 5.79
N SER A 191 21.47 4.45 4.76
CA SER A 191 22.79 4.29 4.15
C SER A 191 23.93 4.45 5.15
N ASP A 192 23.87 5.46 6.02
CA ASP A 192 24.89 5.73 7.05
C ASP A 192 24.99 4.60 8.09
N SER A 193 23.87 3.88 8.31
CA SER A 193 23.88 2.71 9.18
C SER A 193 24.55 1.50 8.53
N LEU A 194 24.51 1.37 7.19
CA LEU A 194 25.02 0.21 6.47
C LEU A 194 26.53 0.28 6.21
N PRO A 195 27.21 -0.86 6.07
CA PRO A 195 28.61 -0.86 5.64
C PRO A 195 28.72 -0.33 4.21
N THR A 196 29.75 0.48 3.96
CA THR A 196 30.19 0.85 2.61
C THR A 196 30.75 -0.39 1.92
N LEU A 197 30.22 -0.74 0.75
CA LEU A 197 30.64 -1.87 -0.06
C LEU A 197 31.33 -1.36 -1.32
N ASN A 198 32.47 -1.93 -1.70
CA ASN A 198 33.25 -1.51 -2.87
C ASN A 198 33.48 0.02 -2.97
N GLU A 199 33.81 0.66 -1.85
CA GLU A 199 34.04 2.12 -1.74
C GLU A 199 32.81 2.99 -2.05
N GLN A 200 31.62 2.38 -2.20
CA GLN A 200 30.38 3.07 -2.51
C GLN A 200 29.37 2.93 -1.35
N PRO A 201 28.85 4.03 -0.79
CA PRO A 201 27.77 3.96 0.19
C PRO A 201 26.44 3.59 -0.48
N PHE A 202 25.53 2.99 0.29
CA PHE A 202 24.25 2.51 -0.23
C PHE A 202 23.44 3.58 -0.97
N VAL A 203 23.37 4.81 -0.45
CA VAL A 203 22.63 5.90 -1.11
C VAL A 203 23.19 6.21 -2.50
N ALA A 204 24.52 6.29 -2.65
CA ALA A 204 25.16 6.55 -3.93
C ALA A 204 24.93 5.40 -4.92
N PHE A 205 24.93 4.15 -4.44
CA PHE A 205 24.55 3.00 -5.25
C PHE A 205 23.11 3.10 -5.77
N THR A 206 22.16 3.47 -4.89
CA THR A 206 20.76 3.58 -5.28
C THR A 206 20.49 4.69 -6.30
N GLU A 207 21.22 5.80 -6.20
CA GLU A 207 21.16 6.92 -7.13
C GLU A 207 21.76 6.55 -8.49
N GLU A 208 22.94 5.91 -8.52
CA GLU A 208 23.62 5.50 -9.75
C GLU A 208 22.79 4.47 -10.54
N GLN A 209 22.22 3.48 -9.85
CA GLN A 209 21.39 2.45 -10.46
C GLN A 209 19.95 2.91 -10.76
N ASN A 210 19.60 4.14 -10.38
CA ASN A 210 18.32 4.78 -10.65
C ASN A 210 17.09 3.93 -10.24
N TYR A 211 17.08 3.44 -9.00
CA TYR A 211 15.94 2.66 -8.46
C TYR A 211 14.64 3.49 -8.31
N GLY A 212 14.71 4.81 -8.46
CA GLY A 212 13.57 5.71 -8.25
C GLY A 212 13.06 5.70 -6.80
N LEU A 213 13.97 5.52 -5.84
CA LEU A 213 13.65 5.58 -4.42
C LEU A 213 13.48 7.04 -3.98
N GLU A 214 12.43 7.30 -3.23
CA GLU A 214 12.28 8.57 -2.53
C GLU A 214 13.30 8.69 -1.38
N GLU A 215 13.67 9.93 -1.05
CA GLU A 215 14.55 10.19 0.11
C GLU A 215 13.92 9.72 1.44
N SER A 216 12.58 9.77 1.55
CA SER A 216 11.82 9.43 2.75
C SER A 216 10.69 8.44 2.44
N ILE A 217 10.79 7.17 2.84
CA ILE A 217 9.84 6.12 2.43
C ILE A 217 8.93 5.70 3.60
N PRO A 218 7.59 5.76 3.48
CA PRO A 218 6.71 5.23 4.52
C PRO A 218 6.91 3.71 4.68
N PRO A 219 7.24 3.20 5.89
CA PRO A 219 7.54 1.78 6.07
C PRO A 219 6.28 0.91 5.94
N VAL A 220 6.41 -0.22 5.22
CA VAL A 220 5.31 -1.17 5.01
C VAL A 220 5.63 -2.53 5.61
N ARG A 221 4.95 -2.86 6.71
CA ARG A 221 5.18 -4.09 7.51
C ARG A 221 5.18 -5.37 6.67
N SER A 222 4.27 -5.51 5.70
CA SER A 222 4.17 -6.69 4.84
C SER A 222 5.40 -6.85 3.95
N ALA A 223 5.89 -5.76 3.35
CA ALA A 223 7.09 -5.75 2.53
C ALA A 223 8.34 -6.10 3.36
N LEU A 224 8.53 -5.43 4.52
CA LEU A 224 9.71 -5.64 5.37
C LEU A 224 9.92 -7.10 5.80
N LYS A 225 8.86 -7.91 5.89
CA LYS A 225 8.98 -9.34 6.24
C LYS A 225 9.81 -10.14 5.24
N SER A 226 9.89 -9.74 3.97
CA SER A 226 10.68 -10.50 2.98
C SER A 226 12.19 -10.32 3.16
N LEU A 227 12.66 -9.35 3.95
CA LEU A 227 14.08 -9.24 4.32
C LEU A 227 14.54 -10.40 5.19
N THR A 228 13.65 -10.91 6.04
CA THR A 228 14.01 -11.88 7.09
C THR A 228 13.35 -13.23 6.91
N LYS A 229 12.41 -13.37 5.97
CA LYS A 229 11.64 -14.60 5.76
C LYS A 229 11.61 -15.00 4.29
N PHE A 230 11.69 -16.31 4.06
CA PHE A 230 11.18 -16.91 2.84
C PHE A 230 9.66 -17.11 2.97
N SER A 231 8.92 -16.91 1.88
CA SER A 231 7.47 -17.12 1.84
C SER A 231 7.03 -17.52 0.43
N GLY A 232 6.04 -18.41 0.33
CA GLY A 232 5.47 -18.82 -0.94
C GLY A 232 4.13 -19.53 -0.78
N SER A 233 3.27 -19.38 -1.78
CA SER A 233 1.95 -20.03 -1.84
C SER A 233 1.72 -20.60 -3.24
N GLY A 234 1.24 -21.84 -3.34
CA GLY A 234 0.94 -22.49 -4.62
C GLY A 234 0.39 -23.89 -4.45
N LYS A 235 -0.48 -24.32 -5.38
CA LYS A 235 -1.06 -25.68 -5.43
C LYS A 235 -1.63 -26.19 -4.09
N GLY A 236 -2.25 -25.31 -3.30
CA GLY A 236 -2.84 -25.64 -2.01
C GLY A 236 -1.87 -25.63 -0.82
N VAL A 237 -0.60 -25.26 -1.01
CA VAL A 237 0.41 -25.12 0.05
C VAL A 237 0.75 -23.65 0.24
N THR A 238 0.86 -23.21 1.49
CA THR A 238 1.43 -21.91 1.87
C THR A 238 2.46 -22.13 2.96
N LEU A 239 3.66 -21.59 2.77
CA LEU A 239 4.78 -21.73 3.69
C LEU A 239 5.45 -20.36 3.90
N SER A 240 5.85 -20.09 5.15
CA SER A 240 6.74 -18.98 5.47
C SER A 240 7.63 -19.34 6.66
N PHE A 241 8.92 -18.99 6.58
CA PHE A 241 9.91 -19.28 7.61
C PHE A 241 11.05 -18.26 7.61
N ASP A 242 11.72 -18.09 8.76
CA ASP A 242 12.85 -17.17 8.89
C ASP A 242 14.05 -17.67 8.08
N ALA A 243 14.73 -16.78 7.36
CA ALA A 243 15.85 -17.13 6.49
C ALA A 243 17.01 -17.79 7.26
N GLU A 244 17.19 -17.47 8.54
CA GLU A 244 18.16 -18.10 9.47
C GLU A 244 17.91 -19.61 9.67
N LEU A 245 16.69 -20.09 9.39
CA LEU A 245 16.34 -21.51 9.51
C LEU A 245 16.76 -22.34 8.30
N LEU A 246 17.14 -21.70 7.19
CA LEU A 246 17.65 -22.40 6.00
C LEU A 246 18.99 -23.08 6.32
N ASN A 247 19.16 -24.31 5.86
CA ASN A 247 20.29 -25.21 6.14
C ASN A 247 20.40 -25.71 7.60
N THR A 248 19.66 -25.15 8.55
CA THR A 248 19.63 -25.60 9.94
C THR A 248 18.41 -26.50 10.19
N ARG A 249 17.22 -25.90 10.22
CA ARG A 249 15.93 -26.59 10.44
C ARG A 249 15.23 -26.92 9.13
N ILE A 250 15.45 -26.10 8.11
CA ILE A 250 14.80 -26.19 6.81
C ILE A 250 15.89 -26.46 5.77
N GLN A 251 15.78 -27.58 5.06
CA GLN A 251 16.75 -28.01 4.07
C GLN A 251 16.07 -28.07 2.71
N TRP A 252 16.59 -27.32 1.74
CA TRP A 252 16.12 -27.36 0.36
C TRP A 252 17.13 -28.11 -0.50
N ASP A 253 16.65 -29.12 -1.22
CA ASP A 253 17.40 -29.81 -2.26
C ASP A 253 16.95 -29.28 -3.64
N PRO A 254 17.79 -28.51 -4.34
CA PRO A 254 17.46 -27.95 -5.64
C PRO A 254 17.37 -29.02 -6.74
N MET A 255 18.00 -30.19 -6.59
CA MET A 255 18.00 -31.23 -7.62
C MET A 255 16.67 -31.98 -7.68
N THR A 256 16.03 -32.17 -6.53
CA THR A 256 14.76 -32.89 -6.39
C THR A 256 13.58 -31.96 -6.11
N ASP A 257 13.82 -30.65 -6.04
CA ASP A 257 12.87 -29.61 -5.63
C ASP A 257 12.14 -29.98 -4.32
N THR A 258 12.89 -30.48 -3.34
CA THR A 258 12.35 -30.97 -2.08
C THR A 258 12.73 -30.08 -0.92
N LEU A 259 11.75 -29.65 -0.14
CA LEU A 259 11.95 -28.89 1.10
C LEU A 259 11.65 -29.77 2.33
N THR A 260 12.67 -30.04 3.14
CA THR A 260 12.56 -30.82 4.37
C THR A 260 12.52 -29.89 5.60
N ILE A 261 11.51 -30.05 6.45
CA ILE A 261 11.35 -29.30 7.71
C ILE A 261 11.60 -30.23 8.90
N LYS A 262 12.70 -30.02 9.62
CA LYS A 262 13.04 -30.78 10.82
C LYS A 262 12.36 -30.18 12.05
N GLY A 263 11.55 -30.97 12.74
CA GLY A 263 10.74 -30.51 13.86
C GLY A 263 9.61 -29.60 13.39
N LEU A 264 8.40 -30.15 13.24
CA LEU A 264 7.23 -29.37 12.81
C LEU A 264 6.72 -28.45 13.93
N PRO A 265 6.03 -27.34 13.60
CA PRO A 265 5.30 -26.55 14.60
C PRO A 265 4.32 -27.45 15.38
N PRO A 266 4.18 -27.30 16.71
CA PRO A 266 3.35 -28.18 17.54
C PRO A 266 1.91 -28.32 17.02
N ASN A 267 1.28 -27.22 16.62
CA ASN A 267 -0.07 -27.22 16.07
C ASN A 267 -0.20 -28.10 14.80
N LEU A 268 0.76 -28.00 13.87
CA LEU A 268 0.76 -28.83 12.66
C LEU A 268 1.01 -30.31 13.01
N LYS A 269 1.92 -30.58 13.93
CA LYS A 269 2.19 -31.94 14.42
C LYS A 269 0.93 -32.57 15.02
N ASP A 270 0.19 -31.84 15.85
CA ASP A 270 -1.04 -32.32 16.49
C ASP A 270 -2.14 -32.60 15.47
N GLN A 271 -2.30 -31.74 14.45
CA GLN A 271 -3.26 -31.95 13.36
C GLN A 271 -2.93 -33.23 12.55
N LEU A 272 -1.66 -33.43 12.20
CA LEU A 272 -1.21 -34.65 11.49
C LEU A 272 -1.41 -35.91 12.34
N GLN A 273 -1.14 -35.84 13.65
CA GLN A 273 -1.37 -36.96 14.57
C GLN A 273 -2.86 -37.31 14.72
N LYS A 274 -3.75 -36.31 14.70
CA LYS A 274 -5.20 -36.56 14.70
C LYS A 274 -5.65 -37.23 13.42
N ALA A 275 -5.19 -36.75 12.26
CA ALA A 275 -5.52 -37.33 10.96
C ALA A 275 -5.15 -38.82 10.89
N LEU A 276 -3.95 -39.18 11.35
CA LEU A 276 -3.49 -40.58 11.45
C LEU A 276 -4.35 -41.47 12.35
N LYS A 277 -5.01 -40.91 13.38
CA LYS A 277 -5.88 -41.67 14.29
C LYS A 277 -7.28 -41.88 13.73
N SER A 278 -7.72 -41.02 12.82
CA SER A 278 -9.01 -41.13 12.14
C SER A 278 -8.99 -42.05 10.91
N GLU A 279 -7.79 -42.44 10.45
CA GLU A 279 -7.60 -43.43 9.37
C GLU A 279 -7.43 -44.88 9.89
N ASN A 280 -7.36 -45.07 11.22
CA ASN A 280 -7.35 -46.37 11.89
C ASN A 280 -8.66 -46.60 12.65
#